data_AF-M0I015-F1
#
_entry.id   AF-M0I015-F1
#
_cell.length_a   1.000
_cell.length_b   1.000
_cell.length_c   1.000
_cell.angle_alpha   90.00
_cell.angle_beta   90.00
_cell.angle_gamma   90.00
#
_symmetry.space_group_name_H-M   'P 1'
#
loop_
_entity.id
_entity.type
_entity.pdbx_description
1 polymer ?
#
loop_
_entity_poly.entity_id
_entity_poly.type
_entity_poly.pdbx_seq_one_letter_code
_entity_poly.pdbx_strand_id
1 'polypeptide(L)' 'MRLGIGRTGVAILVVLFVILGAEDVYVWAVAGSVPGVEFFLALVFVLVIAVVAIREARAHPPSR' A
#
# COMPACT_ATOMS: atom_id res chain seq x y z
N MET A 1 -20.58 12.96 -9.16
CA MET A 1 -19.18 12.44 -9.18
C MET A 1 -18.63 12.30 -7.76
N ARG A 2 -19.14 11.36 -6.96
CA ARG A 2 -18.60 11.08 -5.60
C ARG A 2 -18.26 9.61 -5.35
N LEU A 3 -18.53 8.73 -6.33
CA LEU A 3 -18.17 7.33 -6.28
C LEU A 3 -16.73 7.15 -6.79
N GLY A 4 -15.82 6.79 -5.90
CA GLY A 4 -14.64 6.02 -6.29
C GLY A 4 -13.29 6.54 -5.82
N ILE A 5 -13.14 7.83 -5.47
CA ILE A 5 -11.81 8.39 -5.11
C ILE A 5 -11.13 7.57 -4.01
N GLY A 6 -11.86 7.21 -2.94
CA GLY A 6 -11.30 6.38 -1.87
C GLY A 6 -10.93 4.96 -2.31
N ARG A 7 -11.76 4.31 -3.13
CA ARG A 7 -11.52 2.93 -3.61
C ARG A 7 -10.39 2.88 -4.64
N THR A 8 -10.34 3.86 -5.54
CA THR A 8 -9.28 4.02 -6.53
C THR A 8 -7.96 4.40 -5.84
N GLY A 9 -7.99 5.27 -4.84
CA GLY A 9 -6.81 5.60 -4.03
C GLY A 9 -6.24 4.38 -3.31
N VAL A 10 -7.09 3.59 -2.64
CA VAL A 10 -6.66 2.33 -2.02
C VAL A 10 -6.11 1.35 -3.07
N ALA A 11 -6.75 1.21 -4.22
CA ALA A 11 -6.25 0.34 -5.28
C ALA A 11 -4.86 0.76 -5.78
N ILE A 12 -4.62 2.06 -5.96
CA ILE A 12 -3.30 2.60 -6.32
C ILE A 12 -2.27 2.28 -5.24
N LEU A 13 -2.59 2.48 -3.96
CA LEU A 13 -1.68 2.17 -2.85
C LEU A 13 -1.31 0.68 -2.81
N VAL A 14 -2.28 -0.21 -3.03
CA VAL A 14 -2.03 -1.66 -3.08
C VAL A 14 -1.13 -2.02 -4.26
N VAL A 15 -1.37 -1.44 -5.43
CA VAL A 15 -0.52 -1.68 -6.62
C VAL A 15 0.91 -1.21 -6.37
N LEU A 16 1.09 -0.01 -5.82
CA LEU A 16 2.41 0.52 -5.48
C LEU A 16 3.13 -0.36 -4.44
N PHE A 17 2.41 -0.81 -3.40
CA PHE A 17 2.94 -1.74 -2.41
C PHE A 17 3.48 -3.02 -3.06
N VAL A 18 2.73 -3.62 -4.00
CA VAL A 18 3.16 -4.86 -4.68
C VAL A 18 4.39 -4.61 -5.56
N ILE A 19 4.41 -3.51 -6.31
CA ILE A 19 5.55 -3.17 -7.19
C ILE A 19 6.82 -2.96 -6.36
N LEU A 20 6.74 -2.12 -5.32
CA LEU A 20 7.88 -1.79 -4.47
C LEU A 20 8.34 -3.00 -3.66
N GLY A 21 7.43 -3.83 -3.17
CA GLY A 21 7.78 -5.07 -2.47
C GLY A 21 8.48 -6.07 -3.38
N ALA A 22 8.06 -6.18 -4.65
CA ALA A 22 8.72 -7.03 -5.63
C ALA A 22 10.12 -6.52 -5.99
N GLU A 23 10.28 -5.19 -6.12
CA GLU A 23 11.58 -4.55 -6.32
C GLU A 23 12.53 -4.83 -5.16
N ASP A 24 12.08 -4.65 -3.91
CA ASP A 24 12.88 -4.93 -2.72
C ASP A 24 13.36 -6.39 -2.68
N VAL A 25 12.46 -7.34 -2.97
CA VAL A 25 12.82 -8.76 -3.04
C VAL A 25 13.83 -9.03 -4.15
N TYR A 26 13.68 -8.40 -5.31
CA TYR A 26 14.61 -8.52 -6.42
C TYR A 26 16.00 -7.95 -6.07
N VAL A 27 16.03 -6.74 -5.50
CA VAL A 27 17.27 -6.09 -5.04
C VAL A 27 17.97 -6.95 -4.01
N TRP A 28 17.22 -7.51 -3.05
CA TRP A 28 17.78 -8.43 -2.07
C TRP A 28 18.40 -9.67 -2.73
N ALA A 29 17.71 -10.27 -3.68
CA ALA A 29 18.17 -11.47 -4.38
C ALA A 29 19.42 -11.22 -5.24
N VAL A 30 19.54 -10.05 -5.86
CA VAL A 30 20.65 -9.72 -6.76
C VAL A 30 21.85 -9.12 -6.02
N ALA A 31 21.62 -8.19 -5.11
CA ALA A 31 22.67 -7.50 -4.38
C ALA A 31 23.17 -8.29 -3.17
N GLY A 32 22.40 -9.28 -2.69
CA GLY A 32 22.71 -10.06 -1.48
C GLY A 32 22.65 -9.26 -0.17
N SER A 33 22.30 -7.97 -0.26
CA SER A 33 22.11 -7.08 0.88
C SER A 33 20.62 -6.84 1.09
N VAL A 34 20.19 -6.90 2.35
CA VAL A 34 18.80 -6.59 2.69
C VAL A 34 18.57 -5.10 2.36
N PRO A 35 17.51 -4.77 1.60
CA PRO A 35 17.13 -3.38 1.33
C PRO A 35 17.02 -2.61 2.65
N GLY A 36 17.41 -1.32 2.63
CA GLY A 36 17.47 -0.50 3.83
C GLY A 36 16.20 -0.60 4.67
N VAL A 37 16.35 -0.59 6.01
CA VAL A 37 15.22 -0.68 6.96
C VAL A 37 14.16 0.38 6.66
N GLU A 38 14.56 1.53 6.11
CA GLU A 38 13.69 2.61 5.66
C GLU A 38 12.67 2.16 4.59
N PHE A 39 13.06 1.29 3.66
CA PHE A 39 12.18 0.76 2.61
C PHE A 39 11.16 -0.23 3.17
N PHE A 40 11.61 -1.10 4.07
CA PHE A 40 10.72 -2.01 4.79
C PHE A 40 9.69 -1.23 5.62
N LEU A 41 10.13 -0.19 6.34
CA LEU A 41 9.24 0.68 7.11
C LEU A 41 8.25 1.42 6.21
N ALA A 42 8.68 1.91 5.05
CA ALA A 42 7.80 2.57 4.08
C ALA A 42 6.73 1.61 3.56
N LEU A 43 7.09 0.37 3.21
CA LEU A 43 6.17 -0.69 2.79
C LEU A 43 5.11 -0.97 3.87
N VAL A 44 5.54 -1.18 5.12
CA VAL A 44 4.63 -1.40 6.25
C VAL A 44 3.70 -0.20 6.43
N PHE A 45 4.22 1.02 6.31
CA PHE A 45 3.42 2.25 6.48
C PHE A 45 2.33 2.38 5.41
N VAL A 46 2.65 2.09 4.14
CA VAL A 46 1.67 2.07 3.04
C VAL A 46 0.57 1.04 3.32
N LEU A 47 0.95 -0.15 3.79
CA LEU A 47 -0.01 -1.20 4.11
C LEU A 47 -0.97 -0.76 5.24
N VAL A 48 -0.44 -0.14 6.29
CA VAL A 48 -1.23 0.38 7.42
C VAL A 48 -2.22 1.44 6.93
N ILE A 49 -1.77 2.41 6.13
CA ILE A 49 -2.66 3.44 5.56
C ILE A 49 -3.77 2.80 4.73
N ALA A 50 -3.44 1.84 3.87
CA ALA A 50 -4.43 1.15 3.06
C ALA A 50 -5.47 0.41 3.93
N VAL A 51 -5.04 -0.29 4.98
CA VAL A 51 -5.94 -0.97 5.92
C VAL A 51 -6.84 0.02 6.65
N VAL A 52 -6.29 1.13 7.16
CA VAL A 52 -7.06 2.17 7.85
C VAL A 52 -8.09 2.78 6.89
N ALA A 53 -7.68 3.14 5.67
CA ALA A 53 -8.59 3.69 4.66
C ALA A 53 -9.74 2.73 4.32
N ILE A 54 -9.46 1.42 4.18
CA ILE A 54 -10.49 0.40 3.95
C ILE A 54 -11.43 0.30 5.16
N ARG A 55 -10.89 0.29 6.38
CA ARG A 55 -11.68 0.22 7.63
C ARG A 55 -12.61 1.42 7.75
N GLU A 56 -12.09 2.63 7.55
CA GLU A 56 -12.89 3.86 7.59
C GLU A 56 -13.99 3.88 6.52
N ALA A 57 -13.67 3.45 5.30
CA ALA A 57 -14.65 3.34 4.22
C ALA A 57 -15.76 2.31 4.52
N ARG A 58 -15.47 1.25 5.29
CA ARG A 58 -16.46 0.26 5.73
C ARG A 58 -17.28 0.75 6.92
N ALA A 59 -16.69 1.52 7.84
CA ALA A 59 -17.37 2.08 9.00
C ALA A 59 -18.36 3.19 8.62
N HIS A 60 -18.06 3.94 7.56
CA HIS A 60 -18.92 5.01 7.03
C HIS A 60 -19.36 4.67 5.61
N PRO A 61 -20.23 3.66 5.42
CA PRO A 61 -20.73 3.31 4.09
C PRO A 61 -21.48 4.52 3.49
N PRO A 62 -21.32 4.78 2.18
CA PRO A 62 -21.94 5.94 1.55
C PRO A 62 -23.47 5.91 1.76
N SER A 63 -24.02 7.00 2.30
CA SER A 63 -25.47 7.20 2.37
C SER A 63 -26.01 7.15 0.93
N ARG A 64 -26.92 6.20 0.68
CA ARG A 64 -27.55 5.97 -0.62
C ARG A 64 -28.11 7.24 -1.23
#